data_AF-A0A1C7Z0R1-F1
#
_entry.id   AF-A0A1C7Z0R1-F1
#
_cell.length_a   1.000
_cell.length_b   1.000
_cell.length_c   1.000
_cell.angle_alpha   90.00
_cell.angle_beta   90.00
_cell.angle_gamma   90.00
#
_symmetry.space_group_name_H-M   'P 1'
#
loop_
_entity.id
_entity.type
_entity.pdbx_description
1 polymer ?
#
loop_
_entity_poly.entity_id
_entity_poly.type
_entity_poly.pdbx_seq_one_letter_code
_entity_poly.pdbx_strand_id
1 'polypeptide(L)'
;MNWRMLLCHKHPVSARLHFLIPQREGVVLPLPLPPLAVFAEGVPDNPVQTHPASALRHLQQDLGITQALELVSEFQVSLEVPRMLMPIYLAALTGYDLCPAPTGTCWIELTKSIGMPWLDRELLRRAYEVLIG
;
A
#
# COMPACT_ATOMS: atom_id res chain seq x y z
N MET A 1 -2.92 13.86 5.28
CA MET A 1 -1.66 13.10 5.05
C MET A 1 -1.27 13.18 3.59
N ASN A 2 0.00 13.49 3.33
CA ASN A 2 0.57 13.69 2.00
C ASN A 2 1.18 12.40 1.40
N TRP A 3 0.84 11.23 1.94
CA TRP A 3 1.29 9.92 1.46
C TRP A 3 0.17 8.90 1.66
N ARG A 4 0.29 7.76 0.98
CA ARG A 4 -0.49 6.55 1.23
C ARG A 4 0.42 5.35 1.19
N MET A 5 -0.04 4.24 1.77
CA MET A 5 0.73 3.00 1.80
C MET A 5 -0.16 1.80 1.52
N LEU A 6 0.35 0.91 0.69
CA LEU A 6 -0.12 -0.46 0.60
C LEU A 6 0.64 -1.30 1.63
N LEU A 7 -0.08 -2.19 2.32
CA LEU A 7 0.53 -3.20 3.18
C LEU A 7 0.23 -4.57 2.59
N CYS A 8 1.24 -5.43 2.57
CA CYS A 8 1.10 -6.78 2.05
C CYS A 8 1.80 -7.81 2.94
N HIS A 9 1.51 -9.08 2.71
CA HIS A 9 2.26 -10.21 3.24
C HIS A 9 2.56 -11.16 2.08
N LYS A 10 3.85 -11.31 1.77
CA LYS A 10 4.34 -12.29 0.79
C LYS A 10 4.89 -13.48 1.55
N HIS A 11 4.27 -14.64 1.38
CA HIS A 11 4.74 -15.84 2.04
C HIS A 11 6.14 -16.24 1.49
N PRO A 12 7.17 -16.49 2.32
CA PRO A 12 8.55 -16.65 1.84
C PRO A 12 8.77 -17.84 0.88
N VAL A 13 7.98 -18.91 1.04
CA VAL A 13 8.13 -20.17 0.29
C VAL A 13 6.95 -20.50 -0.63
N SER A 14 5.94 -19.64 -0.73
CA SER A 14 4.82 -19.86 -1.64
C SER A 14 4.50 -18.59 -2.42
N ALA A 15 3.84 -18.72 -3.57
CA ALA A 15 3.39 -17.56 -4.35
C ALA A 15 2.21 -16.81 -3.71
N ARG A 16 1.84 -17.13 -2.46
CA ARG A 16 0.71 -16.49 -1.77
C ARG A 16 1.07 -15.07 -1.39
N LEU A 17 0.26 -14.13 -1.87
CA LEU A 17 0.35 -12.71 -1.58
C LEU A 17 -1.01 -12.23 -1.05
N HIS A 18 -1.00 -11.65 0.14
CA HIS A 18 -2.15 -10.98 0.71
C HIS A 18 -1.90 -9.48 0.82
N PHE A 19 -2.94 -8.69 0.64
CA PHE A 19 -2.96 -7.25 0.86
C PHE A 19 -3.85 -6.94 2.06
N LEU A 20 -3.38 -6.07 2.95
CA LEU A 20 -4.19 -5.54 4.03
C LEU A 20 -4.91 -4.29 3.52
N ILE A 21 -6.24 -4.35 3.46
CA ILE A 21 -7.07 -3.26 2.96
C ILE A 21 -8.03 -2.75 4.04
N PRO A 22 -8.45 -1.47 4.01
CA PRO A 22 -9.55 -0.99 4.82
C PRO A 22 -10.86 -1.71 4.49
N GLN A 23 -11.72 -1.97 5.47
CA GLN A 23 -13.05 -2.55 5.26
C GLN A 23 -14.07 -1.55 4.70
N ARG A 24 -13.80 -0.25 4.83
CA ARG A 24 -14.74 0.81 4.42
C ARG A 24 -14.61 1.16 2.94
N GLU A 25 -13.41 1.53 2.51
CA GLU A 25 -13.17 2.01 1.15
C GLU A 25 -11.68 1.96 0.79
N GLY A 26 -11.40 1.68 -0.48
CA GLY A 26 -10.07 1.72 -1.08
C GLY A 26 -9.18 0.54 -0.67
N VAL A 27 -7.94 0.59 -1.11
CA VAL A 27 -6.93 -0.44 -0.83
C VAL A 27 -5.69 0.09 -0.11
N VAL A 28 -5.63 1.40 0.10
CA VAL A 28 -4.49 2.08 0.72
C VAL A 28 -4.82 2.56 2.12
N LEU A 29 -3.76 2.74 2.91
CA LEU A 29 -3.80 3.19 4.29
C LEU A 29 -3.02 4.50 4.47
N PRO A 30 -3.30 5.27 5.54
CA PRO A 30 -4.36 5.06 6.53
C PRO A 30 -5.73 5.61 6.10
N LEU A 31 -5.78 6.36 5.00
CA LEU A 31 -6.99 6.98 4.46
C LEU A 31 -7.22 6.53 3.02
N PRO A 32 -8.45 6.57 2.49
CA PRO A 32 -8.69 6.30 1.08
C PRO A 32 -7.95 7.31 0.19
N LEU A 33 -7.87 6.98 -1.10
CA LEU A 33 -7.38 7.91 -2.11
C LEU A 33 -8.31 9.12 -2.20
N PRO A 34 -7.77 10.34 -2.36
CA PRO A 34 -8.61 11.50 -2.60
C PRO A 34 -9.30 11.38 -3.97
N PRO A 35 -10.44 12.05 -4.16
CA PRO A 35 -11.11 12.08 -5.46
C PRO A 35 -10.20 12.70 -6.52
N LEU A 36 -10.42 12.32 -7.78
CA LEU A 36 -9.64 12.76 -8.94
C LEU A 36 -8.16 12.35 -8.92
N ALA A 37 -7.78 11.41 -8.05
CA ALA A 37 -6.45 10.83 -8.08
C ALA A 37 -6.22 10.07 -9.41
N VAL A 38 -5.08 10.32 -10.04
CA VAL A 38 -4.63 9.62 -11.24
C VAL A 38 -3.15 9.26 -11.10
N PHE A 39 -2.67 8.25 -11.81
CA PHE A 39 -1.24 7.95 -11.80
C PHE A 39 -0.46 9.12 -12.38
N ALA A 40 0.58 9.56 -11.67
CA ALA A 40 1.49 10.58 -12.18
C ALA A 40 2.29 10.03 -13.37
N GLU A 41 2.54 10.89 -14.36
CA GLU A 41 3.42 10.57 -15.48
C GLU A 41 4.85 11.04 -15.17
N GLY A 42 5.83 10.14 -15.29
CA GLY A 42 7.25 10.46 -15.10
C GLY A 42 7.78 10.29 -13.67
N VAL A 43 9.07 10.57 -13.49
CA VAL A 43 9.73 10.52 -12.17
C VAL A 43 9.35 11.79 -11.42
N PRO A 44 8.82 11.70 -10.19
CA PRO A 44 8.40 12.87 -9.44
C PRO A 44 9.59 13.79 -9.16
N ASP A 45 9.59 14.95 -9.78
CA ASP A 45 10.43 16.08 -9.41
C ASP A 45 9.78 16.74 -8.18
N ASN A 46 10.16 16.36 -6.95
CA ASN A 46 9.57 17.02 -5.77
C ASN A 46 10.52 17.20 -4.57
N PRO A 47 10.60 18.38 -3.93
CA PRO A 47 11.67 18.74 -2.99
C PRO A 47 11.43 18.38 -1.51
N VAL A 48 10.21 17.99 -1.08
CA VAL A 48 9.92 17.63 0.32
C VAL A 48 8.81 16.58 0.40
N GLN A 49 9.20 15.31 0.39
CA GLN A 49 8.29 14.19 0.65
C GLN A 49 8.48 13.68 2.09
N THR A 50 7.41 13.18 2.70
CA THR A 50 7.51 12.47 3.99
C THR A 50 8.39 11.23 3.79
N HIS A 51 9.45 11.08 4.57
CA HIS A 51 10.35 9.94 4.41
C HIS A 51 9.59 8.60 4.59
N PRO A 52 9.75 7.60 3.70
CA PRO A 52 8.99 6.35 3.75
C PRO A 52 9.07 5.63 5.10
N ALA A 53 10.26 5.62 5.72
CA ALA A 53 10.44 4.98 7.03
C ALA A 53 9.74 5.72 8.18
N SER A 54 9.48 7.02 8.03
CA SER A 54 8.65 7.76 8.99
C SER A 54 7.17 7.45 8.79
N ALA A 55 6.71 7.39 7.54
CA ALA A 55 5.34 7.00 7.19
C ALA A 55 5.02 5.58 7.68
N LEU A 56 5.93 4.62 7.46
CA LEU A 56 5.76 3.24 7.90
C LEU A 56 5.65 3.14 9.42
N ARG A 57 6.56 3.78 10.17
CA ARG A 57 6.51 3.76 11.64
C ARG A 57 5.19 4.34 12.18
N HIS A 58 4.73 5.45 11.60
CA HIS A 58 3.45 6.04 11.98
C HIS A 58 2.29 5.08 11.71
N LEU A 59 2.22 4.51 10.51
CA LEU A 59 1.17 3.57 10.15
C LEU A 59 1.16 2.32 11.03
N GLN A 60 2.35 1.77 11.29
CA GLN A 60 2.49 0.58 12.12
C GLN A 60 2.00 0.82 13.56
N GLN A 61 2.30 1.99 14.12
CA GLN A 61 1.79 2.41 15.42
C GLN A 61 0.27 2.55 15.42
N ASP A 62 -0.31 3.21 14.42
CA ASP A 62 -1.76 3.41 14.30
C ASP A 62 -2.52 2.09 14.17
N LEU A 63 -1.95 1.11 13.46
CA LEU A 63 -2.56 -0.21 13.27
C LEU A 63 -2.30 -1.19 14.41
N GLY A 64 -1.41 -0.85 15.35
CA GLY A 64 -1.03 -1.75 16.44
C GLY A 64 -0.31 -3.03 15.99
N ILE A 65 0.33 -3.01 14.81
CA ILE A 65 1.06 -4.17 14.29
C ILE A 65 2.43 -4.25 14.99
N THR A 66 2.65 -5.32 15.74
CA THR A 66 3.92 -5.53 16.48
C THR A 66 4.98 -6.25 15.66
N GLN A 67 4.57 -6.96 14.61
CA GLN A 67 5.47 -7.67 13.70
C GLN A 67 6.28 -6.69 12.84
N ALA A 68 7.46 -7.10 12.40
CA ALA A 68 8.31 -6.27 11.54
C ALA A 68 7.68 -6.09 10.14
N LEU A 69 7.57 -4.82 9.74
CA LEU A 69 7.23 -4.41 8.39
C LEU A 69 8.48 -3.84 7.70
N GLU A 70 8.68 -4.20 6.44
CA GLU A 70 9.80 -3.73 5.62
C GLU A 70 9.29 -2.95 4.42
N LEU A 71 9.95 -1.84 4.09
CA LEU A 71 9.63 -1.07 2.88
C LEU A 71 10.10 -1.81 1.63
N VAL A 72 9.29 -1.77 0.58
CA VAL A 72 9.63 -2.29 -0.75
C VAL A 72 10.07 -1.12 -1.62
N SER A 73 11.38 -0.89 -1.70
CA SER A 73 11.98 0.28 -2.37
C SER A 73 11.78 0.33 -3.89
N GLU A 74 11.52 -0.83 -4.48
CA GLU A 74 11.27 -1.05 -5.90
C GLU A 74 9.87 -0.57 -6.30
N PHE A 75 8.95 -0.41 -5.35
CA PHE A 75 7.62 0.11 -5.61
C PHE A 75 7.64 1.63 -5.68
N GLN A 76 7.79 2.16 -6.89
CA GLN A 76 7.87 3.59 -7.17
C GLN A 76 6.58 4.06 -7.84
N VAL A 77 5.58 4.42 -7.03
CA VAL A 77 4.30 4.94 -7.51
C VAL A 77 4.00 6.28 -6.86
N SER A 78 3.60 7.25 -7.68
CA SER A 78 3.03 8.51 -7.23
C SER A 78 1.71 8.76 -7.96
N LEU A 79 0.78 9.40 -7.26
CA LEU A 79 -0.47 9.85 -7.84
C LEU A 79 -0.47 11.38 -7.95
N GLU A 80 -0.94 11.88 -9.07
CA GLU A 80 -1.38 13.26 -9.18
C GLU A 80 -2.74 13.39 -8.48
N VAL A 81 -2.80 14.32 -7.53
CA VAL A 81 -4.02 14.71 -6.84
C VAL A 81 -4.10 16.24 -6.84
N PRO A 82 -5.26 16.87 -6.59
CA PRO A 82 -5.37 18.32 -6.70
C PRO A 82 -4.27 19.08 -5.94
N ARG A 83 -3.41 19.78 -6.69
CA ARG A 83 -2.30 20.63 -6.22
C ARG A 83 -1.08 19.91 -5.63
N MET A 84 -0.95 18.59 -5.76
CA MET A 84 0.25 17.89 -5.27
C MET A 84 0.48 16.52 -5.93
N LEU A 85 1.73 16.07 -5.90
CA LEU A 85 2.08 14.66 -6.11
C LEU A 85 2.07 13.93 -4.76
N MET A 86 1.28 12.86 -4.68
CA MET A 86 1.15 12.04 -3.48
C MET A 86 1.89 10.70 -3.70
N PRO A 87 2.99 10.44 -2.97
CA PRO A 87 3.66 9.14 -3.02
C PRO A 87 2.77 8.03 -2.43
N ILE A 88 2.80 6.88 -3.10
CA ILE A 88 2.24 5.63 -2.62
C ILE A 88 3.39 4.69 -2.30
N TYR A 89 3.56 4.38 -1.02
CA TYR A 89 4.56 3.43 -0.55
C TYR A 89 4.00 2.01 -0.50
N LEU A 90 4.89 1.03 -0.47
CA LEU A 90 4.56 -0.36 -0.22
C LEU A 90 5.41 -0.87 0.93
N ALA A 91 4.79 -1.57 1.88
CA ALA A 91 5.51 -2.32 2.88
C ALA A 91 4.98 -3.75 3.00
N ALA A 92 5.88 -4.65 3.37
CA ALA A 92 5.62 -6.07 3.50
C ALA A 92 5.79 -6.52 4.96
N LEU A 93 4.79 -7.25 5.45
CA LEU A 93 4.91 -8.08 6.63
C LEU A 93 5.88 -9.22 6.33
N THR A 94 6.91 -9.33 7.17
CA THR A 94 7.92 -10.38 7.08
C THR A 94 7.47 -11.65 7.80
N GLY A 95 8.06 -12.78 7.42
CA GLY A 95 7.83 -14.08 8.07
C GLY A 95 6.73 -14.92 7.42
N TYR A 96 6.51 -16.10 8.01
CA TYR A 96 5.60 -17.12 7.47
C TYR A 96 4.13 -16.83 7.79
N ASP A 97 3.88 -16.33 9.00
CA ASP A 97 2.53 -16.17 9.52
C ASP A 97 1.93 -14.82 9.15
N LEU A 98 0.68 -14.87 8.70
CA LEU A 98 -0.15 -13.69 8.55
C LEU A 98 -0.66 -13.28 9.93
N CYS A 99 -0.43 -12.02 10.34
CA CYS A 99 -0.98 -11.54 11.60
C CYS A 99 -2.51 -11.32 11.49
N PRO A 100 -3.26 -11.36 12.60
CA PRO A 100 -4.66 -10.95 12.60
C PRO A 100 -4.80 -9.53 12.01
N ALA A 101 -5.79 -9.34 11.14
CA ALA A 101 -6.04 -8.03 10.56
C ALA A 101 -6.41 -7.01 11.66
N PRO A 102 -5.76 -5.84 11.72
CA PRO A 102 -6.16 -4.75 12.61
C PRO A 102 -7.64 -4.37 12.46
N THR A 103 -8.23 -3.80 13.52
CA THR A 103 -9.63 -3.37 13.50
C THR A 103 -9.93 -2.44 12.32
N GLY A 104 -11.02 -2.71 11.59
CA GLY A 104 -11.42 -1.94 10.42
C GLY A 104 -10.64 -2.27 9.14
N THR A 105 -9.80 -3.31 9.15
CA THR A 105 -9.08 -3.81 7.98
C THR A 105 -9.36 -5.30 7.74
N CYS A 106 -8.97 -5.81 6.58
CA CYS A 106 -8.99 -7.23 6.28
C CYS A 106 -7.85 -7.61 5.33
N TRP A 107 -7.42 -8.87 5.39
CA TRP A 107 -6.48 -9.44 4.43
C TRP A 107 -7.25 -10.01 3.25
N ILE A 108 -6.79 -9.69 2.04
CA ILE A 108 -7.36 -10.21 0.79
C ILE A 108 -6.27 -10.71 -0.16
N GLU A 109 -6.59 -11.71 -0.98
CA GLU A 109 -5.80 -12.04 -2.16
C GLU A 109 -6.17 -11.11 -3.33
N LEU A 110 -5.28 -10.96 -4.32
CA LEU A 110 -5.53 -10.11 -5.49
C LEU A 110 -6.84 -10.48 -6.23
N THR A 111 -7.21 -11.76 -6.29
CA THR A 111 -8.44 -12.20 -6.94
C THR A 111 -9.71 -11.62 -6.30
N LYS A 112 -9.65 -11.24 -5.02
CA LYS A 112 -10.76 -10.59 -4.31
C LYS A 112 -10.94 -9.12 -4.68
N SER A 113 -10.02 -8.53 -5.45
CA SER A 113 -10.14 -7.15 -5.93
C SER A 113 -11.01 -7.03 -7.19
N ILE A 114 -11.59 -8.13 -7.69
CA ILE A 114 -12.53 -8.08 -8.81
C ILE A 114 -13.76 -7.26 -8.40
N GLY A 115 -14.11 -6.26 -9.21
CA GLY A 115 -15.23 -5.35 -8.94
C GLY A 115 -14.86 -4.10 -8.12
N MET A 116 -13.63 -4.00 -7.61
CA MET A 116 -13.14 -2.77 -6.98
C MET A 116 -12.90 -1.65 -8.03
N PRO A 117 -12.85 -0.37 -7.60
CA PRO A 117 -12.50 0.74 -8.48
C PRO A 117 -11.20 0.48 -9.25
N TRP A 118 -11.13 0.95 -10.49
CA TRP A 118 -9.99 0.70 -11.38
C TRP A 118 -8.65 1.14 -10.75
N LEU A 119 -8.61 2.33 -10.14
CA LEU A 119 -7.40 2.88 -9.55
C LEU A 119 -6.87 2.02 -8.40
N ASP A 120 -7.77 1.54 -7.53
CA ASP A 120 -7.44 0.62 -6.44
C ASP A 120 -6.90 -0.71 -6.99
N ARG A 121 -7.59 -1.28 -7.99
CA ARG A 121 -7.16 -2.54 -8.62
C ARG A 121 -5.80 -2.40 -9.29
N GLU A 122 -5.56 -1.29 -9.96
CA GLU A 122 -4.31 -1.02 -10.66
C GLU A 122 -3.15 -0.81 -9.67
N LEU A 123 -3.39 -0.20 -8.51
CA LEU A 123 -2.39 -0.13 -7.43
C LEU A 123 -2.00 -1.52 -6.93
N LEU A 124 -2.99 -2.39 -6.64
CA LEU A 124 -2.72 -3.76 -6.22
C LEU A 124 -1.98 -4.56 -7.30
N ARG A 125 -2.34 -4.36 -8.58
CA ARG A 125 -1.68 -5.01 -9.71
C ARG A 125 -0.21 -4.60 -9.83
N ARG A 126 0.10 -3.30 -9.76
CA ARG A 126 1.49 -2.81 -9.80
C ARG A 126 2.31 -3.32 -8.62
N ALA A 127 1.72 -3.41 -7.43
CA ALA A 127 2.38 -3.97 -6.27
C ALA A 127 2.66 -5.48 -6.45
N TYR A 128 1.68 -6.22 -6.99
CA TYR A 128 1.86 -7.63 -7.34
C TYR A 128 3.01 -7.84 -8.34
N GLU A 129 3.07 -7.05 -9.40
CA GLU A 129 4.13 -7.10 -10.42
C GLU A 129 5.52 -6.86 -9.81
N VAL A 130 5.66 -5.85 -8.94
CA VAL A 130 6.92 -5.60 -8.22
C VAL A 130 7.31 -6.76 -7.28
N LEU A 131 6.34 -7.39 -6.62
CA LEU A 131 6.60 -8.42 -5.62
C LEU A 131 6.83 -9.81 -6.21
N ILE A 132 6.22 -10.13 -7.35
CA ILE A 132 6.19 -11.47 -7.92
C ILE A 132 6.90 -11.56 -9.29
N GLY A 133 6.89 -10.49 -10.09
CA GLY A 133 7.29 -10.49 -11.50
C GLY A 133 6.08 -10.64 -12.41
#